data_AF-A0A0G0YA40-F1
#
_entry.id   AF-A0A0G0YA40-F1
#
_cell.length_a   1.000
_cell.length_b   1.000
_cell.length_c   1.000
_cell.angle_alpha   90.00
_cell.angle_beta   90.00
_cell.angle_gamma   90.00
#
_symmetry.space_group_name_H-M   'P 1'
#
loop_
_entity.id
_entity.type
_entity.pdbx_description
1 polymer ?
#
loop_
_entity_poly.entity_id
_entity_poly.type
_entity_poly.pdbx_seq_one_letter_code
_entity_poly.pdbx_strand_id
1 'polypeptide(L)'
;MSTEEQREVEKEPLWIKEDYIKWAEDFGKDEAWVNETFKFQLDGTTIVEGDLNLLSRKIKQLPIGLMEVKGDFNISYNPSLKLNEYPKKVGGNFLCMGNNFLSLQGIPEEVGKGIYLSDNKILSLLGLPEKVMGDLYLTHNQLENLDGISKEISGKLELDDNNQLTSLEALKGVEIGRNLWLCDIPATTIPAGIEIGGEIFIREYQTDLIADAERKGYQVRIIS
;
A
#
# COMPACT_ATOMS: atom_id res chain seq x y z
N MET A 1 23.40 34.40 13.40
CA MET A 1 23.64 33.56 12.21
C MET A 1 23.89 32.15 12.73
N SER A 2 22.84 31.35 12.82
CA SER A 2 22.94 29.94 13.22
C SER A 2 23.22 29.13 11.96
N THR A 3 24.40 28.53 11.89
CA THR A 3 24.75 27.52 10.90
C THR A 3 23.91 26.28 11.16
N GLU A 4 22.94 26.00 10.31
CA GLU A 4 22.30 24.69 10.22
C GLU A 4 23.34 23.72 9.62
N GLU A 5 23.88 22.84 10.47
CA GLU A 5 24.61 21.66 10.03
C GLU A 5 23.64 20.73 9.30
N GLN A 6 23.68 20.77 7.98
CA GLN A 6 23.14 19.71 7.15
C GLN A 6 23.93 18.43 7.46
N ARG A 7 23.34 17.54 8.28
CA ARG A 7 23.80 16.16 8.37
C ARG A 7 23.63 15.52 7.00
N GLU A 8 24.72 15.34 6.28
CA GLU A 8 24.77 14.40 5.15
C GLU A 8 24.42 13.02 5.72
N VAL A 9 23.25 12.50 5.35
CA VAL A 9 22.87 11.12 5.65
C VAL A 9 23.75 10.26 4.75
N GLU A 10 24.77 9.61 5.32
CA GLU A 10 25.54 8.57 4.62
C GLU A 10 24.57 7.52 4.10
N LYS A 11 24.37 7.45 2.78
CA LYS A 11 23.55 6.41 2.16
C LYS A 11 24.18 5.06 2.47
N GLU A 12 23.39 4.14 3.02
CA GLU A 12 23.84 2.76 3.22
C GLU A 12 24.35 2.19 1.89
N PRO A 13 25.48 1.46 1.89
CA PRO A 13 26.03 0.91 0.66
C PRO A 13 25.05 -0.10 0.06
N LEU A 14 24.96 -0.11 -1.28
CA LEU A 14 24.17 -1.10 -2.03
C LEU A 14 24.65 -2.52 -1.67
N TRP A 15 23.70 -3.45 -1.59
CA TRP A 15 24.03 -4.85 -1.35
C TRP A 15 24.73 -5.46 -2.57
N ILE A 16 25.78 -6.23 -2.30
CA ILE A 16 26.44 -7.05 -3.32
C ILE A 16 25.75 -8.42 -3.42
N LYS A 17 26.09 -9.18 -4.45
CA LYS A 17 25.47 -10.49 -4.72
C LYS A 17 25.52 -11.43 -3.51
N GLU A 18 26.64 -11.45 -2.78
CA GLU A 18 26.82 -12.26 -1.57
C GLU A 18 25.83 -11.91 -0.46
N ASP A 19 25.42 -10.65 -0.35
CA ASP A 19 24.40 -10.22 0.63
C ASP A 19 23.02 -10.73 0.25
N TYR A 20 22.67 -10.69 -1.04
CA TYR A 20 21.41 -11.27 -1.55
C TYR A 20 21.36 -12.78 -1.29
N ILE A 21 22.47 -13.50 -1.49
CA ILE A 21 22.54 -14.94 -1.25
C ILE A 21 22.29 -15.24 0.23
N LYS A 22 23.01 -14.58 1.15
CA LYS A 22 22.80 -14.78 2.60
C LYS A 22 21.38 -14.45 3.03
N TRP A 23 20.83 -13.36 2.52
CA TRP A 23 19.44 -12.97 2.77
C TRP A 23 18.45 -14.02 2.26
N ALA A 24 18.69 -14.61 1.09
CA ALA A 24 17.87 -15.64 0.49
C ALA A 24 17.94 -16.97 1.28
N GLU A 25 19.12 -17.32 1.80
CA GLU A 25 19.35 -18.52 2.62
C GLU A 25 18.50 -18.52 3.90
N ASP A 26 18.27 -17.35 4.51
CA ASP A 26 17.45 -17.20 5.74
C ASP A 26 16.01 -17.72 5.58
N PHE A 27 15.50 -17.79 4.34
CA PHE A 27 14.18 -18.34 4.03
C PHE A 27 14.21 -19.53 3.06
N GLY A 28 15.36 -20.21 2.97
CA GLY A 28 15.51 -21.48 2.28
C GLY A 28 15.64 -21.36 0.75
N LYS A 29 16.14 -20.23 0.26
CA LYS A 29 16.53 -20.05 -1.15
C LYS A 29 18.05 -20.06 -1.28
N ASP A 30 18.52 -20.46 -2.45
CA ASP A 30 19.94 -20.62 -2.75
C ASP A 30 20.42 -19.59 -3.78
N GLU A 31 21.71 -19.65 -4.11
CA GLU A 31 22.31 -18.79 -5.13
C GLU A 31 21.63 -18.95 -6.51
N ALA A 32 21.20 -20.17 -6.88
CA ALA A 32 20.53 -20.40 -8.15
C ALA A 32 19.24 -19.58 -8.23
N TRP A 33 18.43 -19.60 -7.17
CA TRP A 33 17.23 -18.76 -7.08
C TRP A 33 17.56 -17.26 -7.16
N VAL A 34 18.63 -16.80 -6.50
CA VAL A 34 19.05 -15.38 -6.58
C VAL A 34 19.42 -15.00 -8.01
N ASN A 35 20.21 -15.83 -8.70
CA ASN A 35 20.64 -15.58 -10.08
C ASN A 35 19.47 -15.56 -11.07
N GLU A 36 18.45 -16.39 -10.85
CA GLU A 36 17.26 -16.43 -11.69
C GLU A 36 16.30 -15.26 -11.41
N THR A 37 16.24 -14.79 -10.17
CA THR A 37 15.29 -13.77 -9.72
C THR A 37 15.79 -12.35 -9.96
N PHE A 38 17.04 -12.06 -9.59
CA PHE A 38 17.59 -10.71 -9.59
C PHE A 38 18.58 -10.49 -10.73
N LYS A 39 18.33 -9.45 -11.52
CA LYS A 39 19.29 -8.95 -12.52
C LYS A 39 20.10 -7.82 -11.92
N PHE A 40 21.38 -8.09 -11.72
CA PHE A 40 22.36 -7.09 -11.29
C PHE A 40 22.72 -6.16 -12.45
N GLN A 41 22.67 -4.86 -12.19
CA GLN A 41 23.00 -3.81 -13.14
C GLN A 41 24.46 -3.38 -12.98
N LEU A 42 24.98 -2.67 -13.99
CA LEU A 42 26.36 -2.17 -13.97
C LEU A 42 26.63 -1.14 -12.87
N ASP A 43 25.59 -0.46 -12.38
CA ASP A 43 25.67 0.52 -11.30
C ASP A 43 25.52 -0.09 -9.89
N GLY A 44 25.41 -1.42 -9.81
CA GLY A 44 25.26 -2.16 -8.55
C GLY A 44 23.82 -2.31 -8.06
N THR A 45 22.84 -1.72 -8.74
CA THR A 45 21.42 -1.93 -8.42
C THR A 45 20.91 -3.26 -8.96
N THR A 46 19.71 -3.68 -8.54
CA THR A 46 19.04 -4.86 -9.07
C THR A 46 17.61 -4.58 -9.51
N ILE A 47 17.15 -5.37 -10.47
CA ILE A 47 15.75 -5.41 -10.90
C ILE A 47 15.26 -6.85 -10.93
N VAL A 48 13.94 -7.04 -10.87
CA VAL A 48 13.25 -8.31 -11.15
C VAL A 48 12.41 -8.13 -12.41
N GLU A 49 12.60 -8.99 -13.41
CA GLU A 49 11.87 -8.90 -14.69
C GLU A 49 10.42 -9.37 -14.63
N GLY A 50 10.13 -10.27 -13.69
CA GLY A 50 8.81 -10.84 -13.48
C GLY A 50 8.27 -10.49 -12.10
N ASP A 51 7.51 -11.42 -11.55
CA ASP A 51 6.95 -11.28 -10.21
C ASP A 51 8.00 -11.62 -9.14
N LEU A 52 7.97 -10.88 -8.03
CA LEU A 52 8.75 -11.20 -6.84
C LEU A 52 7.82 -11.59 -5.70
N ASN A 53 7.78 -12.89 -5.38
CA ASN A 53 6.92 -13.43 -4.32
C ASN A 53 7.72 -13.81 -3.06
N LEU A 54 7.61 -12.96 -2.05
CA LEU A 54 8.21 -13.07 -0.71
C LEU A 54 7.15 -13.27 0.38
N LEU A 55 6.00 -13.86 0.01
CA LEU A 55 4.94 -14.23 0.93
C LEU A 55 5.45 -15.13 2.07
N SER A 56 5.20 -14.71 3.32
CA SER A 56 5.46 -15.51 4.53
C SER A 56 6.88 -16.07 4.63
N ARG A 57 7.88 -15.25 4.28
CA ARG A 57 9.31 -15.62 4.32
C ARG A 57 10.02 -15.23 5.61
N LYS A 58 9.34 -14.53 6.53
CA LYS A 58 9.92 -13.99 7.78
C LYS A 58 11.10 -13.03 7.52
N ILE A 59 11.10 -12.39 6.36
CA ILE A 59 12.11 -11.38 6.01
C ILE A 59 11.99 -10.15 6.92
N LYS A 60 13.13 -9.53 7.23
CA LYS A 60 13.20 -8.34 8.09
C LYS A 60 13.43 -7.05 7.32
N GLN A 61 14.03 -7.14 6.14
CA GLN A 61 14.25 -6.04 5.22
C GLN A 61 14.35 -6.58 3.79
N LEU A 62 14.17 -5.69 2.83
CA LEU A 62 14.38 -5.98 1.42
C LEU A 62 15.83 -5.69 1.02
N PRO A 63 16.32 -6.29 -0.07
CA PRO A 63 17.67 -6.01 -0.54
C PRO A 63 17.88 -4.54 -0.90
N ILE A 64 18.92 -3.92 -0.34
CA ILE A 64 19.26 -2.52 -0.62
C ILE A 64 19.77 -2.43 -2.05
N GLY A 65 19.10 -1.62 -2.86
CA GLY A 65 19.40 -1.50 -4.29
C GLY A 65 18.46 -2.28 -5.21
N LEU A 66 17.45 -2.99 -4.67
CA LEU A 66 16.36 -3.53 -5.49
C LEU A 66 15.50 -2.38 -5.99
N MET A 67 15.71 -1.91 -7.22
CA MET A 67 15.07 -0.69 -7.74
C MET A 67 13.67 -0.93 -8.27
N GLU A 68 13.46 -2.02 -9.00
CA GLU A 68 12.23 -2.28 -9.73
C GLU A 68 11.86 -3.76 -9.70
N VAL A 69 10.58 -4.04 -9.46
CA VAL A 69 9.94 -5.33 -9.78
C VAL A 69 8.97 -5.07 -10.93
N LYS A 70 9.25 -5.59 -12.13
CA LYS A 70 8.43 -5.29 -13.31
C LYS A 70 7.06 -5.97 -13.28
N GLY A 71 6.95 -7.11 -12.59
CA GLY A 71 5.70 -7.82 -12.35
C GLY A 71 5.03 -7.43 -11.02
N ASP A 72 4.26 -8.36 -10.48
CA ASP A 72 3.63 -8.23 -9.17
C ASP A 72 4.66 -8.44 -8.05
N PHE A 73 4.57 -7.64 -6.99
CA PHE A 73 5.46 -7.70 -5.84
C PHE A 73 4.69 -8.05 -4.57
N ASN A 74 4.93 -9.24 -4.02
CA ASN A 74 4.23 -9.74 -2.84
C ASN A 74 5.17 -9.89 -1.64
N ILE A 75 4.98 -9.07 -0.62
CA ILE A 75 5.68 -9.12 0.67
C ILE A 75 4.74 -9.44 1.84
N SER A 76 3.57 -9.99 1.56
CA SER A 76 2.54 -10.21 2.58
C SER A 76 2.99 -11.22 3.65
N TYR A 77 2.47 -11.07 4.86
CA TYR A 77 2.67 -11.97 6.01
C TYR A 77 4.13 -12.11 6.48
N ASN A 78 4.86 -11.00 6.50
CA ASN A 78 6.18 -10.85 7.11
C ASN A 78 6.10 -9.85 8.29
N PRO A 79 5.57 -10.26 9.47
CA PRO A 79 5.24 -9.35 10.57
C PRO A 79 6.42 -8.61 11.22
N SER A 80 7.65 -8.98 10.89
CA SER A 80 8.89 -8.34 11.35
C SER A 80 9.57 -7.50 10.26
N LEU A 81 8.99 -7.41 9.06
CA LEU A 81 9.53 -6.64 7.95
C LEU A 81 9.53 -5.14 8.28
N LYS A 82 10.60 -4.47 7.89
CA LYS A 82 10.71 -3.01 7.83
C LYS A 82 11.01 -2.63 6.40
N LEU A 83 10.24 -1.69 5.86
CA LEU A 83 10.48 -1.13 4.54
C LEU A 83 11.69 -0.19 4.62
N ASN A 84 12.55 -0.27 3.61
CA ASN A 84 13.79 0.49 3.50
C ASN A 84 13.84 1.28 2.18
N GLU A 85 12.67 1.78 1.74
CA GLU A 85 12.47 2.55 0.50
C GLU A 85 12.72 1.79 -0.81
N TYR A 86 12.93 0.48 -0.76
CA TYR A 86 13.03 -0.38 -1.93
C TYR A 86 11.85 -1.38 -1.96
N PRO A 87 11.38 -1.77 -3.15
CA PRO A 87 11.69 -1.17 -4.45
C PRO A 87 11.04 0.19 -4.63
N LYS A 88 11.63 1.00 -5.52
CA LYS A 88 11.07 2.29 -5.92
C LYS A 88 9.88 2.13 -6.84
N LYS A 89 9.88 1.09 -7.67
CA LYS A 89 8.83 0.84 -8.67
C LYS A 89 8.36 -0.60 -8.68
N VAL A 90 7.05 -0.78 -8.81
CA VAL A 90 6.38 -2.05 -9.06
C VAL A 90 5.54 -1.91 -10.32
N GLY A 91 5.83 -2.67 -11.39
CA GLY A 91 5.07 -2.61 -12.64
C GLY A 91 3.69 -3.28 -12.55
N GLY A 92 3.55 -4.24 -11.64
CA GLY A 92 2.31 -4.95 -11.36
C GLY A 92 1.58 -4.45 -10.12
N ASN A 93 0.95 -5.40 -9.40
CA ASN A 93 0.32 -5.16 -8.11
C ASN A 93 1.35 -5.16 -6.99
N PHE A 94 1.18 -4.28 -6.01
CA PHE A 94 1.93 -4.32 -4.75
C PHE A 94 1.08 -4.96 -3.64
N LEU A 95 1.45 -6.16 -3.22
CA LEU A 95 0.75 -6.93 -2.19
C LEU A 95 1.54 -6.92 -0.88
N CYS A 96 0.98 -6.29 0.14
CA CYS A 96 1.65 -5.95 1.38
C CYS A 96 0.75 -6.20 2.61
N MET A 97 -0.01 -7.30 2.59
CA MET A 97 -1.02 -7.61 3.60
C MET A 97 -0.39 -8.29 4.83
N GLY A 98 -0.95 -8.10 6.03
CA GLY A 98 -0.57 -8.92 7.19
C GLY A 98 0.83 -8.67 7.76
N ASN A 99 1.37 -7.45 7.65
CA ASN A 99 2.77 -7.14 8.01
C ASN A 99 2.94 -6.33 9.31
N ASN A 100 1.87 -5.97 10.02
CA ASN A 100 1.88 -5.07 11.18
C ASN A 100 2.45 -3.66 10.90
N PHE A 101 2.39 -3.16 9.67
CA PHE A 101 2.86 -1.81 9.37
C PHE A 101 2.00 -0.75 10.07
N LEU A 102 2.65 0.25 10.67
CA LEU A 102 2.01 1.40 11.33
C LEU A 102 1.90 2.62 10.40
N SER A 103 2.78 2.70 9.40
CA SER A 103 2.83 3.77 8.40
C SER A 103 3.23 3.19 7.05
N LEU A 104 3.06 3.99 5.99
CA LEU A 104 3.42 3.65 4.62
C LEU A 104 4.77 4.24 4.19
N GLN A 105 5.61 4.60 5.16
CA GLN A 105 6.96 5.07 4.86
C GLN A 105 7.77 3.95 4.17
N GLY A 106 8.32 4.26 3.01
CA GLY A 106 9.18 3.35 2.25
C GLY A 106 8.42 2.33 1.38
N ILE A 107 7.11 2.48 1.17
CA ILE A 107 6.42 1.74 0.09
C ILE A 107 6.93 2.23 -1.29
N PRO A 108 6.68 1.47 -2.38
CA PRO A 108 7.06 1.90 -3.72
C PRO A 108 6.41 3.23 -4.12
N GLU A 109 7.20 4.10 -4.75
CA GLU A 109 6.79 5.42 -5.24
C GLU A 109 5.87 5.30 -6.47
N GLU A 110 6.08 4.26 -7.28
CA GLU A 110 5.27 3.95 -8.45
C GLU A 110 4.74 2.51 -8.39
N VAL A 111 3.42 2.35 -8.57
CA VAL A 111 2.76 1.04 -8.70
C VAL A 111 1.87 1.04 -9.94
N GLY A 112 2.15 0.13 -10.88
CA GLY A 112 1.49 0.09 -12.19
C GLY A 112 0.06 -0.45 -12.17
N LYS A 113 -0.34 -1.16 -11.11
CA LYS A 113 -1.70 -1.69 -10.93
C LYS A 113 -2.27 -1.33 -9.54
N GLY A 114 -2.70 -2.32 -8.76
CA GLY A 114 -3.33 -2.12 -7.45
C GLY A 114 -2.35 -2.21 -6.28
N ILE A 115 -2.76 -1.64 -5.15
CA ILE A 115 -2.03 -1.63 -3.87
C ILE A 115 -2.91 -2.30 -2.81
N TYR A 116 -2.39 -3.36 -2.20
CA TYR A 116 -3.13 -4.21 -1.25
C TYR A 116 -2.45 -4.17 0.11
N LEU A 117 -3.05 -3.45 1.05
CA LEU A 117 -2.49 -3.12 2.37
C LEU A 117 -3.36 -3.63 3.53
N SER A 118 -4.27 -4.56 3.25
CA SER A 118 -5.18 -5.11 4.24
C SER A 118 -4.48 -5.81 5.41
N ASP A 119 -5.14 -5.89 6.56
CA ASP A 119 -4.64 -6.59 7.76
C ASP A 119 -3.29 -6.06 8.27
N ASN A 120 -3.13 -4.73 8.29
CA ASN A 120 -1.99 -4.07 8.92
C ASN A 120 -2.45 -3.31 10.18
N LYS A 121 -1.65 -2.36 10.65
CA LYS A 121 -1.96 -1.48 11.78
C LYS A 121 -1.78 -0.02 11.37
N ILE A 122 -2.07 0.29 10.10
CA ILE A 122 -1.75 1.58 9.50
C ILE A 122 -2.60 2.66 10.18
N LEU A 123 -1.93 3.72 10.62
CA LEU A 123 -2.54 4.89 11.28
C LEU A 123 -2.63 6.11 10.33
N SER A 124 -1.81 6.14 9.29
CA SER A 124 -1.71 7.25 8.34
C SER A 124 -1.37 6.75 6.95
N LEU A 125 -1.96 7.38 5.94
CA LEU A 125 -1.77 7.05 4.53
C LEU A 125 -0.66 7.86 3.87
N LEU A 126 0.05 8.71 4.62
CA LEU A 126 1.23 9.42 4.15
C LEU A 126 2.27 8.43 3.61
N GLY A 127 2.60 8.58 2.32
CA GLY A 127 3.48 7.69 1.58
C GLY A 127 2.79 6.93 0.44
N LEU A 128 1.45 6.90 0.39
CA LEU A 128 0.76 6.43 -0.82
C LEU A 128 1.16 7.29 -2.04
N PRO A 129 1.24 6.67 -3.24
CA PRO A 129 1.39 7.44 -4.46
C PRO A 129 0.18 8.36 -4.68
N GLU A 130 0.38 9.48 -5.36
CA GLU A 130 -0.69 10.42 -5.67
C GLU A 130 -1.82 9.78 -6.49
N LYS A 131 -1.46 8.84 -7.37
CA LYS A 131 -2.37 8.09 -8.23
C LYS A 131 -2.19 6.58 -8.07
N VAL A 132 -3.30 5.86 -7.92
CA VAL A 132 -3.37 4.40 -7.97
C VAL A 132 -4.07 3.98 -9.27
N MET A 133 -3.35 3.26 -10.12
CA MET A 133 -3.83 2.85 -11.45
C MET A 133 -4.85 1.70 -11.40
N GLY A 134 -4.96 1.01 -10.26
CA GLY A 134 -5.90 -0.07 -10.02
C GLY A 134 -6.65 0.10 -8.70
N ASP A 135 -6.85 -1.01 -8.02
CA ASP A 135 -7.56 -1.08 -6.74
C ASP A 135 -6.65 -0.66 -5.57
N LEU A 136 -7.22 -0.02 -4.54
CA LEU A 136 -6.55 0.31 -3.28
C LEU A 136 -7.31 -0.34 -2.12
N TYR A 137 -6.71 -1.36 -1.50
CA TYR A 137 -7.32 -2.10 -0.39
C TYR A 137 -6.66 -1.72 0.93
N LEU A 138 -7.44 -1.17 1.85
CA LEU A 138 -7.03 -0.69 3.16
C LEU A 138 -7.84 -1.35 4.29
N THR A 139 -8.55 -2.43 3.98
CA THR A 139 -9.40 -3.20 4.91
C THR A 139 -8.65 -3.58 6.17
N HIS A 140 -9.33 -3.48 7.33
CA HIS A 140 -8.81 -3.93 8.62
C HIS A 140 -7.45 -3.30 8.96
N ASN A 141 -7.45 -1.97 9.08
CA ASN A 141 -6.35 -1.17 9.61
C ASN A 141 -6.79 -0.40 10.87
N GLN A 142 -6.01 0.59 11.29
CA GLN A 142 -6.28 1.42 12.47
C GLN A 142 -6.47 2.89 12.05
N LEU A 143 -7.06 3.11 10.88
CA LEU A 143 -7.25 4.45 10.32
C LEU A 143 -8.29 5.22 11.14
N GLU A 144 -7.91 6.37 11.69
CA GLU A 144 -8.83 7.32 12.33
C GLU A 144 -9.39 8.36 11.33
N ASN A 145 -8.60 8.64 10.29
CA ASN A 145 -8.91 9.50 9.15
C ASN A 145 -8.18 8.98 7.89
N LEU A 146 -8.33 9.67 6.76
CA LEU A 146 -7.73 9.28 5.49
C LEU A 146 -6.71 10.30 4.97
N ASP A 147 -6.06 11.04 5.87
CA ASP A 147 -5.03 12.00 5.49
C ASP A 147 -3.87 11.28 4.79
N GLY A 148 -3.51 11.77 3.60
CA GLY A 148 -2.53 11.15 2.72
C GLY A 148 -3.11 10.14 1.72
N ILE A 149 -4.43 9.94 1.66
CA ILE A 149 -5.07 9.12 0.61
C ILE A 149 -4.74 9.66 -0.79
N SER A 150 -4.53 8.74 -1.73
CA SER A 150 -4.34 9.05 -3.15
C SER A 150 -5.50 9.89 -3.72
N LYS A 151 -5.18 10.82 -4.62
CA LYS A 151 -6.16 11.73 -5.24
C LYS A 151 -6.96 11.09 -6.36
N GLU A 152 -6.35 10.16 -7.08
CA GLU A 152 -6.99 9.40 -8.13
C GLU A 152 -6.79 7.90 -7.90
N ILE A 153 -7.89 7.15 -7.85
CA ILE A 153 -7.92 5.69 -7.72
C ILE A 153 -8.75 5.17 -8.88
N SER A 154 -8.11 4.65 -9.93
CA SER A 154 -8.83 4.20 -11.13
C SER A 154 -9.68 2.94 -10.90
N GLY A 155 -9.38 2.18 -9.85
CA GLY A 155 -10.10 1.00 -9.43
C GLY A 155 -11.05 1.24 -8.27
N LYS A 156 -11.20 0.21 -7.43
CA LYS A 156 -11.98 0.25 -6.20
C LYS A 156 -11.17 0.81 -5.04
N LEU A 157 -11.85 1.43 -4.09
CA LEU A 157 -11.31 1.75 -2.77
C LEU A 157 -12.04 0.92 -1.71
N GLU A 158 -11.31 0.11 -0.96
CA GLU A 158 -11.83 -0.69 0.16
C GLU A 158 -11.32 -0.16 1.49
N LEU A 159 -12.23 0.30 2.35
CA LEU A 159 -11.94 0.86 3.68
C LEU A 159 -12.59 0.07 4.81
N ASP A 160 -13.14 -1.11 4.50
CA ASP A 160 -13.91 -1.93 5.42
C ASP A 160 -13.14 -2.23 6.73
N ASP A 161 -13.88 -2.45 7.82
CA ASP A 161 -13.34 -2.87 9.12
C ASP A 161 -12.33 -1.90 9.76
N ASN A 162 -12.27 -0.65 9.30
CA ASN A 162 -11.54 0.41 9.98
C ASN A 162 -12.41 1.01 11.10
N ASN A 163 -12.51 0.28 12.21
CA ASN A 163 -13.40 0.58 13.34
C ASN A 163 -13.12 1.91 14.08
N GLN A 164 -12.06 2.63 13.72
CA GLN A 164 -11.71 3.95 14.27
C GLN A 164 -11.98 5.09 13.27
N LEU A 165 -12.39 4.77 12.04
CA LEU A 165 -12.55 5.71 10.94
C LEU A 165 -13.86 6.48 11.05
N THR A 166 -13.84 7.56 11.82
CA THR A 166 -15.03 8.37 12.12
C THR A 166 -15.33 9.45 11.08
N SER A 167 -14.36 9.77 10.22
CA SER A 167 -14.48 10.83 9.22
C SER A 167 -13.89 10.40 7.87
N LEU A 168 -14.65 10.69 6.81
CA LEU A 168 -14.24 10.47 5.42
C LEU A 168 -13.84 11.78 4.72
N GLU A 169 -13.74 12.90 5.43
CA GLU A 169 -13.54 14.25 4.83
C GLU A 169 -12.32 14.35 3.90
N ALA A 170 -11.26 13.59 4.16
CA ALA A 170 -10.07 13.55 3.31
C ALA A 170 -10.34 12.98 1.90
N LEU A 171 -11.48 12.33 1.67
CA LEU A 171 -11.94 11.92 0.33
C LEU A 171 -12.55 13.06 -0.50
N LYS A 172 -12.68 14.27 0.06
CA LYS A 172 -13.13 15.44 -0.71
C LYS A 172 -12.19 15.71 -1.89
N GLY A 173 -12.75 15.73 -3.10
CA GLY A 173 -11.99 15.91 -4.34
C GLY A 173 -11.16 14.70 -4.76
N VAL A 174 -11.40 13.53 -4.18
CA VAL A 174 -10.82 12.26 -4.62
C VAL A 174 -11.71 11.65 -5.71
N GLU A 175 -11.09 11.14 -6.76
CA GLU A 175 -11.75 10.38 -7.83
C GLU A 175 -11.54 8.88 -7.60
N ILE A 176 -12.65 8.14 -7.51
CA ILE A 176 -12.69 6.68 -7.41
C ILE A 176 -13.39 6.15 -8.65
N GLY A 177 -12.66 5.48 -9.54
CA GLY A 177 -13.17 5.04 -10.84
C GLY A 177 -14.19 3.89 -10.75
N ARG A 178 -14.23 3.16 -9.63
CA ARG A 178 -15.17 2.05 -9.39
C ARG A 178 -15.87 2.19 -8.05
N ASN A 179 -15.93 1.10 -7.29
CA ASN A 179 -16.73 0.99 -6.08
C ASN A 179 -15.98 1.53 -4.86
N LEU A 180 -16.73 2.06 -3.91
CA LEU A 180 -16.26 2.45 -2.59
C LEU A 180 -16.87 1.52 -1.54
N TRP A 181 -16.05 0.83 -0.76
CA TRP A 181 -16.52 -0.04 0.32
C TRP A 181 -16.26 0.60 1.68
N LEU A 182 -17.32 0.69 2.48
CA LEU A 182 -17.38 1.36 3.78
C LEU A 182 -18.11 0.50 4.83
N CYS A 183 -18.00 -0.82 4.72
CA CYS A 183 -18.60 -1.74 5.67
C CYS A 183 -17.87 -1.65 7.01
N ASP A 184 -18.63 -1.68 8.10
CA ASP A 184 -18.04 -1.83 9.44
C ASP A 184 -17.08 -0.66 9.81
N ILE A 185 -17.43 0.57 9.40
CA ILE A 185 -16.77 1.82 9.83
C ILE A 185 -17.75 2.74 10.59
N PRO A 186 -17.27 3.55 11.56
CA PRO A 186 -18.15 4.41 12.35
C PRO A 186 -18.54 5.74 11.67
N ALA A 187 -17.94 6.09 10.52
CA ALA A 187 -18.31 7.30 9.77
C ALA A 187 -19.80 7.27 9.36
N THR A 188 -20.47 8.42 9.50
CA THR A 188 -21.91 8.55 9.24
C THR A 188 -22.25 9.42 8.04
N THR A 189 -21.24 10.02 7.38
CA THR A 189 -21.45 10.88 6.21
C THR A 189 -20.37 10.70 5.16
N ILE A 190 -20.76 10.83 3.89
CA ILE A 190 -19.89 10.91 2.72
C ILE A 190 -19.54 12.40 2.47
N PRO A 191 -18.27 12.81 2.29
CA PRO A 191 -17.96 14.22 2.05
C PRO A 191 -18.55 14.71 0.71
N ALA A 192 -18.88 15.99 0.63
CA ALA A 192 -19.27 16.59 -0.65
C ALA A 192 -18.06 16.71 -1.59
N GLY A 193 -18.26 16.43 -2.88
CA GLY A 193 -17.22 16.57 -3.91
C GLY A 193 -16.26 15.38 -4.02
N ILE A 194 -16.57 14.24 -3.42
CA ILE A 194 -15.97 12.95 -3.82
C ILE A 194 -16.64 12.46 -5.12
N GLU A 195 -15.84 11.99 -6.06
CA GLU A 195 -16.31 11.41 -7.31
C GLU A 195 -16.19 9.89 -7.25
N ILE A 196 -17.30 9.18 -7.50
CA ILE A 196 -17.38 7.73 -7.43
C ILE A 196 -18.03 7.24 -8.72
N GLY A 197 -17.29 6.47 -9.52
CA GLY A 197 -17.74 5.92 -10.80
C GLY A 197 -18.61 4.66 -10.65
N GLY A 198 -18.59 4.02 -9.48
CA GLY A 198 -19.36 2.83 -9.15
C GLY A 198 -20.36 3.02 -8.01
N GLU A 199 -20.60 1.93 -7.27
CA GLU A 199 -21.55 1.89 -6.15
C GLU A 199 -20.82 2.02 -4.80
N ILE A 200 -21.52 2.50 -3.78
CA ILE A 200 -21.05 2.52 -2.39
C ILE A 200 -21.60 1.29 -1.65
N PHE A 201 -20.73 0.48 -1.08
CA PHE A 201 -21.07 -0.73 -0.35
C PHE A 201 -21.04 -0.44 1.15
N ILE A 202 -22.19 -0.65 1.82
CA ILE A 202 -22.39 -0.30 3.24
C ILE A 202 -23.18 -1.42 3.94
N ARG A 203 -22.90 -1.72 5.21
CA ARG A 203 -23.69 -2.68 6.00
C ARG A 203 -25.10 -2.18 6.29
N GLU A 204 -26.07 -3.08 6.30
CA GLU A 204 -27.49 -2.75 6.56
C GLU A 204 -27.71 -2.00 7.87
N TYR A 205 -26.87 -2.21 8.87
CA TYR A 205 -26.99 -1.56 10.18
C TYR A 205 -26.40 -0.15 10.23
N GLN A 206 -25.61 0.29 9.25
CA GLN A 206 -25.02 1.64 9.19
C GLN A 206 -26.03 2.65 8.62
N THR A 207 -27.19 2.77 9.28
CA THR A 207 -28.37 3.49 8.75
C THR A 207 -28.11 4.96 8.44
N ASP A 208 -27.29 5.65 9.24
CA ASP A 208 -27.00 7.08 9.05
C ASP A 208 -26.16 7.31 7.80
N LEU A 209 -25.15 6.46 7.57
CA LEU A 209 -24.28 6.53 6.40
C LEU A 209 -25.06 6.21 5.12
N ILE A 210 -25.93 5.20 5.16
CA ILE A 210 -26.84 4.86 4.05
C ILE A 210 -27.73 6.06 3.71
N ALA A 211 -28.42 6.62 4.71
CA ALA A 211 -29.34 7.73 4.51
C ALA A 211 -28.63 8.99 3.97
N ASP A 212 -27.41 9.27 4.43
CA ASP A 212 -26.60 10.37 3.90
C ASP A 212 -26.19 10.14 2.44
N ALA A 213 -25.71 8.95 2.11
CA ALA A 213 -25.29 8.59 0.75
C ALA A 213 -26.46 8.65 -0.24
N GLU A 214 -27.61 8.07 0.09
CA GLU A 214 -28.82 8.09 -0.74
C GLU A 214 -29.36 9.51 -0.94
N ARG A 215 -29.39 10.33 0.13
CA ARG A 215 -29.80 11.74 0.05
C ARG A 215 -28.91 12.54 -0.91
N LYS A 216 -27.63 12.18 -1.01
CA LYS A 216 -26.66 12.79 -1.93
C LYS A 216 -26.72 12.21 -3.34
N GLY A 217 -27.58 11.21 -3.58
CA GLY A 217 -27.81 10.62 -4.89
C GLY A 217 -26.80 9.54 -5.29
N TYR A 218 -26.00 9.02 -4.34
CA TYR A 218 -25.10 7.90 -4.62
C TYR A 218 -25.88 6.60 -4.77
N GLN A 219 -25.39 5.70 -5.62
CA GLN A 219 -25.92 4.34 -5.72
C GLN A 219 -25.37 3.50 -4.56
N VAL A 220 -26.25 3.11 -3.63
CA VAL A 220 -25.87 2.34 -2.45
C VAL A 220 -26.22 0.86 -2.63
N ARG A 221 -25.25 -0.01 -2.38
CA ARG A 221 -25.42 -1.45 -2.23
C ARG A 221 -25.38 -1.80 -0.75
N ILE A 222 -26.54 -2.19 -0.24
CA ILE A 222 -26.67 -2.64 1.14
C ILE A 222 -26.20 -4.08 1.25
N ILE A 223 -25.27 -4.34 2.18
CA ILE A 223 -24.70 -5.65 2.48
C ILE A 223 -25.26 -6.14 3.81
N SER A 224 -25.79 -7.36 3.80
CA SER A 224 -26.24 -8.07 5.00
C SER A 224 -25.05 -8.50 5.86
#